data_AF-A0A315DEX3-F1
#
_entry.id   AF-A0A315DEX3-F1
#
_cell.length_a   1.000
_cell.length_b   1.000
_cell.length_c   1.000
_cell.angle_alpha   90.00
_cell.angle_beta   90.00
_cell.angle_gamma   90.00
#
_symmetry.space_group_name_H-M   'P 1'
#
loop_
_entity.id
_entity.type
_entity.pdbx_description
1 polymer ?
#
loop_
_entity_poly.entity_id
_entity_poly.type
_entity_poly.pdbx_seq_one_letter_code
_entity_poly.pdbx_strand_id
1 'polypeptide(L)'
;MNSVLAKTPAQDYRSAYNDIRDWLRRQREGGAPEQSNVDWDDVVFEVDLLKSQEINLDYILELIFDNNKKVKTKAALVEEVRRAIRASLDNRAKESLLVDFINQTDLSQFDDKASVIEAFFTFAQAEQLREAQELISSENLNAEAAKRYIVHSLKREYASDNGTELNAMLPKMSPLNPLYLTKKQTVFQKVAAFVEKFKGVGGAIG
;
A
#
# COMPACT_ATOMS: atom_id res chain seq x y z
N MET A 1 -38.45 2.58 -3.47
CA MET A 1 -38.19 3.89 -4.11
C MET A 1 -36.81 4.35 -3.68
N ASN A 2 -36.01 4.77 -4.66
CA ASN A 2 -34.56 5.01 -4.59
C ASN A 2 -34.16 6.11 -3.59
N SER A 3 -33.20 5.82 -2.71
CA SER A 3 -32.30 6.85 -2.18
C SER A 3 -31.00 6.79 -2.98
N VAL A 4 -30.94 7.58 -4.05
CA VAL A 4 -29.68 7.85 -4.73
C VAL A 4 -28.76 8.55 -3.73
N LEU A 5 -27.61 7.94 -3.45
CA LEU A 5 -26.55 8.52 -2.67
C LEU A 5 -26.13 9.83 -3.34
N ALA A 6 -26.59 10.96 -2.81
CA ALA A 6 -26.05 12.25 -3.16
C ALA A 6 -24.60 12.28 -2.66
N LYS A 7 -23.66 11.95 -3.54
CA LYS A 7 -22.25 12.27 -3.32
C LYS A 7 -22.19 13.76 -3.00
N THR A 8 -21.64 14.09 -1.84
CA THR A 8 -21.52 15.48 -1.43
C THR A 8 -20.56 16.19 -2.38
N PRO A 9 -20.84 17.45 -2.78
CA PRO A 9 -19.97 18.21 -3.69
C PRO A 9 -18.50 18.20 -3.27
N ALA A 10 -18.24 18.13 -1.95
CA ALA A 10 -16.90 18.00 -1.37
C ALA A 10 -16.09 16.81 -1.90
N GLN A 11 -16.72 15.66 -2.19
CA GLN A 11 -16.02 14.48 -2.68
C GLN A 11 -15.61 14.63 -4.15
N ASP A 12 -16.44 15.32 -4.95
CA ASP A 12 -16.13 15.63 -6.34
C ASP A 12 -15.02 16.71 -6.43
N TYR A 13 -15.05 17.72 -5.55
CA TYR A 13 -13.98 18.72 -5.46
C TYR A 13 -12.63 18.11 -5.06
N ARG A 14 -12.63 17.13 -4.15
CA ARG A 14 -11.39 16.45 -3.71
C ARG A 14 -10.81 15.53 -4.79
N SER A 15 -11.67 14.83 -5.54
CA SER A 15 -11.23 14.05 -6.71
C SER A 15 -10.63 14.97 -7.77
N ALA A 16 -11.34 16.03 -8.15
CA ALA A 16 -10.87 16.98 -9.16
C ALA A 16 -9.54 17.63 -8.76
N TYR A 17 -9.37 18.00 -7.50
CA TYR A 17 -8.12 18.56 -6.99
C TYR A 17 -6.94 17.57 -7.12
N ASN A 18 -7.15 16.31 -6.73
CA ASN A 18 -6.12 15.27 -6.84
C ASN A 18 -5.79 14.94 -8.30
N ASP A 19 -6.78 14.90 -9.18
CA ASP A 19 -6.59 14.65 -10.61
C ASP A 19 -5.78 15.79 -11.26
N ILE A 20 -6.09 17.05 -10.91
CA ILE A 20 -5.33 18.23 -11.36
C ILE A 20 -3.89 18.19 -10.84
N ARG A 21 -3.68 17.82 -9.57
CA ARG A 21 -2.35 17.71 -8.97
C ARG A 21 -1.50 16.62 -9.62
N ASP A 22 -2.08 15.44 -9.83
CA ASP A 22 -1.40 14.32 -10.48
C ASP A 22 -1.09 14.66 -11.94
N TRP A 23 -1.99 15.36 -12.64
CA TRP A 23 -1.74 15.88 -13.99
C TRP A 23 -0.57 16.87 -14.00
N LEU A 24 -0.54 17.84 -13.07
CA LEU A 24 0.51 18.86 -13.01
C LEU A 24 1.89 18.26 -12.67
N ARG A 25 1.92 17.24 -11.78
CA ARG A 25 3.15 16.51 -11.46
C ARG A 25 3.67 15.75 -12.69
N ARG A 26 2.79 15.06 -13.43
CA ARG A 26 3.16 14.35 -14.67
C ARG A 26 3.68 15.31 -15.75
N GLN A 27 3.08 16.50 -15.87
CA GLN A 27 3.55 17.57 -16.76
C GLN A 27 4.96 18.05 -16.39
N ARG A 28 5.27 18.15 -15.09
CA ARG A 28 6.62 18.49 -14.60
C ARG A 28 7.65 17.36 -14.77
N GLU A 29 7.21 16.09 -14.69
CA GLU A 29 8.08 14.91 -14.71
C GLU A 29 8.33 14.34 -16.13
N GLY A 30 7.55 14.70 -17.16
CA GLY A 30 7.86 14.28 -18.53
C GLY A 30 6.90 14.74 -19.63
N GLY A 31 7.39 15.62 -20.52
CA GLY A 31 7.06 15.59 -21.95
C GLY A 31 6.16 16.70 -22.51
N ALA A 32 6.82 17.70 -23.11
CA ALA A 32 6.34 18.73 -24.04
C ALA A 32 5.33 19.78 -23.51
N PRO A 33 5.65 21.08 -23.59
CA PRO A 33 4.72 22.14 -23.22
C PRO A 33 3.65 22.26 -24.30
N GLU A 34 2.46 21.66 -24.09
CA GLU A 34 1.29 22.26 -24.71
C GLU A 34 1.09 23.64 -24.10
N GLN A 35 0.88 24.62 -24.97
CA GLN A 35 0.88 26.05 -24.69
C GLN A 35 -0.21 26.44 -23.67
N SER A 36 0.02 26.21 -22.38
CA SER A 36 -0.73 26.86 -21.33
C SER A 36 -0.08 28.21 -21.04
N ASN A 37 -0.74 29.31 -21.42
CA ASN A 37 -0.31 30.68 -21.13
C ASN A 37 -0.53 31.08 -19.65
N VAL A 38 -0.50 30.09 -18.76
CA VAL A 38 -0.76 30.23 -17.33
C VAL A 38 0.54 29.85 -16.61
N ASP A 39 1.06 30.78 -15.83
CA ASP A 39 2.23 30.56 -14.97
C ASP A 39 1.77 29.78 -13.73
N TRP A 40 2.16 28.51 -13.65
CA TRP A 40 1.76 27.60 -12.58
C TRP A 40 2.80 27.50 -11.45
N ASP A 41 3.92 28.22 -11.56
CA ASP A 41 4.98 28.17 -10.55
C ASP A 41 4.62 28.97 -9.28
N ASP A 42 3.63 29.86 -9.36
CA ASP A 42 3.04 30.60 -8.23
C ASP A 42 1.92 29.81 -7.49
N VAL A 43 1.55 28.63 -7.96
CA VAL A 43 0.52 27.80 -7.30
C VAL A 43 1.17 26.95 -6.21
N VAL A 44 1.21 27.49 -5.00
CA VAL A 44 1.51 26.72 -3.78
C VAL A 44 0.26 25.95 -3.37
N PHE A 45 0.27 24.64 -3.60
CA PHE A 45 -0.75 23.78 -3.01
C PHE A 45 -0.52 23.76 -1.48
N GLU A 46 -1.46 24.33 -0.71
CA GLU A 46 -1.46 24.22 0.76
C GLU A 46 -1.52 22.74 1.15
N VAL A 47 -0.35 22.18 1.48
CA VAL A 47 -0.20 20.77 1.88
C VAL A 47 -0.98 20.47 3.17
N ASP A 48 -1.30 21.50 3.97
CA ASP A 48 -1.88 21.34 5.30
C ASP A 48 -3.40 21.52 5.41
N LEU A 49 -4.13 21.90 4.35
CA LEU A 49 -5.60 22.00 4.43
C LEU A 49 -6.33 20.65 4.23
N LEU A 50 -5.62 19.59 3.81
CA LEU A 50 -6.17 18.25 3.57
C LEU A 50 -6.04 17.28 4.75
N LYS A 51 -5.52 17.74 5.91
CA LYS A 51 -5.40 16.92 7.13
C LYS A 51 -6.72 16.63 7.86
N SER A 52 -7.86 17.14 7.38
CA SER A 52 -9.16 16.75 7.91
C SER A 52 -9.74 15.58 7.07
N GLN A 53 -9.74 14.39 7.68
CA GLN A 53 -10.17 13.09 7.14
C GLN A 53 -9.20 12.49 6.10
N GLU A 54 -8.01 12.11 6.57
CA GLU A 54 -7.24 11.07 5.88
C GLU A 54 -7.99 9.75 5.99
N ILE A 55 -8.25 9.09 4.86
CA ILE A 55 -8.79 7.73 4.85
C ILE A 55 -7.69 6.84 5.42
N ASN A 56 -7.83 6.42 6.68
CA ASN A 56 -6.89 5.51 7.32
C ASN A 56 -7.37 4.05 7.21
N LEU A 57 -6.52 3.12 7.62
CA LEU A 57 -6.83 1.70 7.53
C LEU A 57 -8.05 1.31 8.39
N ASP A 58 -8.18 1.86 9.60
CA ASP A 58 -9.30 1.59 10.50
C ASP A 58 -10.65 1.96 9.92
N TYR A 59 -10.72 3.08 9.18
CA TYR A 59 -11.92 3.50 8.48
C TYR A 59 -12.26 2.55 7.32
N ILE A 60 -11.25 2.05 6.60
CA ILE A 60 -11.47 1.08 5.52
C ILE A 60 -11.98 -0.26 6.08
N LEU A 61 -11.44 -0.71 7.22
CA LEU A 61 -11.92 -1.91 7.91
C LEU A 61 -13.34 -1.74 8.45
N GLU A 62 -13.69 -0.53 8.90
CA GLU A 62 -15.07 -0.17 9.24
C GLU A 62 -16.01 -0.26 8.03
N LEU A 63 -15.59 0.29 6.87
CA LEU A 63 -16.35 0.15 5.63
C LEU A 63 -16.58 -1.31 5.24
N ILE A 64 -15.61 -2.19 5.49
CA ILE A 64 -15.77 -3.63 5.24
C ILE A 64 -16.89 -4.20 6.11
N PHE A 65 -16.88 -3.91 7.40
CA PHE A 65 -17.92 -4.37 8.32
C PHE A 65 -19.31 -3.84 7.96
N ASP A 66 -19.41 -2.53 7.74
CA ASP A 66 -20.68 -1.85 7.46
C ASP A 66 -21.32 -2.30 6.15
N ASN A 67 -20.50 -2.47 5.11
CA ASN A 67 -20.99 -2.85 3.79
C ASN A 67 -21.20 -4.35 3.65
N ASN A 68 -20.50 -5.20 4.42
CA ASN A 68 -20.82 -6.63 4.44
C ASN A 68 -22.28 -6.89 4.85
N LYS A 69 -22.86 -6.06 5.73
CA LYS A 69 -24.27 -6.17 6.14
C LYS A 69 -25.27 -5.63 5.09
N LYS A 70 -24.81 -4.82 4.12
CA LYS A 70 -25.66 -4.07 3.18
C LYS A 70 -25.54 -4.54 1.73
N VAL A 71 -24.34 -4.95 1.33
CA VAL A 71 -23.95 -5.27 -0.05
C VAL A 71 -24.15 -6.76 -0.30
N LYS A 72 -24.72 -7.09 -1.47
CA LYS A 72 -25.12 -8.47 -1.79
C LYS A 72 -23.97 -9.39 -2.21
N THR A 73 -22.81 -8.83 -2.63
CA THR A 73 -21.70 -9.62 -3.18
C THR A 73 -20.34 -9.09 -2.73
N LYS A 74 -19.38 -10.01 -2.55
CA LYS A 74 -17.97 -9.68 -2.26
C LYS A 74 -17.35 -8.79 -3.34
N ALA A 75 -17.73 -8.98 -4.62
CA ALA A 75 -17.20 -8.19 -5.72
C ALA A 75 -17.53 -6.69 -5.60
N ALA A 76 -18.75 -6.35 -5.20
CA ALA A 76 -19.14 -4.95 -4.99
C ALA A 76 -18.39 -4.35 -3.78
N LEU A 77 -18.24 -5.12 -2.70
CA LEU A 77 -17.45 -4.70 -1.54
C LEU A 77 -15.96 -4.44 -1.90
N VAL A 78 -15.36 -5.32 -2.70
CA VAL A 78 -13.98 -5.15 -3.20
C VAL A 78 -13.82 -3.83 -3.97
N GLU A 79 -14.77 -3.48 -4.84
CA GLU A 79 -14.69 -2.23 -5.61
C GLU A 79 -14.82 -0.98 -4.72
N GLU A 80 -15.64 -1.02 -3.66
CA GLU A 80 -15.72 0.06 -2.69
C GLU A 80 -14.41 0.23 -1.90
N VAL A 81 -13.85 -0.88 -1.41
CA VAL A 81 -12.58 -0.88 -0.68
C VAL A 81 -11.42 -0.42 -1.56
N ARG A 82 -11.37 -0.86 -2.83
CA ARG A 82 -10.39 -0.37 -3.82
C ARG A 82 -10.46 1.14 -4.02
N ARG A 83 -11.67 1.70 -4.10
CA ARG A 83 -11.86 3.14 -4.22
C ARG A 83 -11.35 3.87 -2.98
N ALA A 84 -11.66 3.36 -1.78
CA ALA A 84 -11.24 3.96 -0.53
C ALA A 84 -9.70 3.89 -0.36
N ILE A 85 -9.09 2.72 -0.55
CA ILE A 85 -7.65 2.52 -0.34
C ILE A 85 -6.80 3.30 -1.34
N ARG A 86 -7.24 3.49 -2.59
CA ARG A 86 -6.54 4.32 -3.58
C ARG A 86 -6.56 5.81 -3.22
N ALA A 87 -7.58 6.24 -2.49
CA ALA A 87 -7.65 7.60 -1.95
C ALA A 87 -6.84 7.77 -0.65
N SER A 88 -6.36 6.68 -0.03
CA SER A 88 -5.45 6.68 1.12
C SER A 88 -4.00 6.61 0.67
N LEU A 89 -3.27 7.74 0.73
CA LEU A 89 -1.89 7.80 0.23
C LEU A 89 -0.97 6.77 0.91
N ASP A 90 -1.07 6.64 2.23
CA ASP A 90 -0.17 5.80 3.03
C ASP A 90 -0.53 4.30 2.99
N ASN A 91 -1.73 3.96 2.54
CA ASN A 91 -2.22 2.59 2.55
C ASN A 91 -2.42 1.97 1.16
N ARG A 92 -2.13 2.69 0.06
CA ARG A 92 -2.29 2.16 -1.31
C ARG A 92 -1.62 0.79 -1.52
N ALA A 93 -0.44 0.60 -0.94
CA ALA A 93 0.31 -0.66 -1.05
C ALA A 93 -0.40 -1.87 -0.41
N LYS A 94 -1.38 -1.62 0.47
CA LYS A 94 -2.20 -2.65 1.15
C LYS A 94 -3.43 -3.08 0.34
N GLU A 95 -3.67 -2.51 -0.85
CA GLU A 95 -4.86 -2.82 -1.66
C GLU A 95 -5.01 -4.34 -1.89
N SER A 96 -3.95 -5.01 -2.33
CA SER A 96 -3.99 -6.47 -2.54
C SER A 96 -4.34 -7.24 -1.27
N LEU A 97 -3.74 -6.86 -0.14
CA LEU A 97 -3.95 -7.51 1.15
C LEU A 97 -5.40 -7.40 1.62
N LEU A 98 -6.02 -6.23 1.46
CA LEU A 98 -7.44 -6.01 1.79
C LEU A 98 -8.38 -6.79 0.85
N VAL A 99 -8.06 -6.81 -0.45
CA VAL A 99 -8.83 -7.57 -1.45
C VAL A 99 -8.79 -9.07 -1.13
N ASP A 100 -7.61 -9.59 -0.83
CA ASP A 100 -7.41 -10.99 -0.48
C ASP A 100 -8.15 -11.34 0.81
N PHE A 101 -8.07 -10.47 1.83
CA PHE A 101 -8.82 -10.64 3.07
C PHE A 101 -10.34 -10.77 2.82
N ILE A 102 -10.92 -9.87 2.03
CA ILE A 102 -12.37 -9.91 1.70
C ILE A 102 -12.73 -11.19 0.96
N ASN A 103 -11.89 -11.63 0.02
CA ASN A 103 -12.16 -12.81 -0.79
C ASN A 103 -12.05 -14.11 0.02
N GLN A 104 -11.05 -14.22 0.87
CA GLN A 104 -10.72 -15.45 1.60
C GLN A 104 -11.45 -15.59 2.94
N THR A 105 -11.98 -14.50 3.49
CA THR A 105 -12.66 -14.51 4.80
C THR A 105 -14.17 -14.55 4.63
N ASP A 106 -14.87 -15.37 5.42
CA ASP A 106 -16.32 -15.22 5.59
C ASP A 106 -16.57 -14.03 6.52
N LEU A 107 -17.00 -12.89 5.96
CA LEU A 107 -17.23 -11.68 6.73
C LEU A 107 -18.53 -11.73 7.54
N SER A 108 -19.44 -12.67 7.24
CA SER A 108 -20.74 -12.78 7.92
C SER A 108 -20.66 -13.27 9.37
N GLN A 109 -19.53 -13.86 9.75
CA GLN A 109 -19.28 -14.37 11.10
C GLN A 109 -18.91 -13.28 12.11
N PHE A 110 -18.65 -12.04 11.66
CA PHE A 110 -18.22 -10.95 12.54
C PHE A 110 -19.40 -10.13 13.04
N ASP A 111 -19.56 -10.09 14.37
CA ASP A 111 -20.65 -9.37 15.02
C ASP A 111 -20.37 -7.87 15.18
N ASP A 112 -19.10 -7.49 15.28
CA ASP A 112 -18.64 -6.11 15.49
C ASP A 112 -17.40 -5.74 14.66
N LYS A 113 -17.09 -4.43 14.63
CA LYS A 113 -15.94 -3.85 13.95
C LYS A 113 -14.61 -4.35 14.50
N ALA A 114 -14.50 -4.53 15.82
CA ALA A 114 -13.24 -4.93 16.45
C ALA A 114 -12.81 -6.33 16.00
N SER A 115 -13.77 -7.23 15.85
CA SER A 115 -13.55 -8.59 15.35
C SER A 115 -13.02 -8.61 13.91
N VAL A 116 -13.52 -7.71 13.04
CA VAL A 116 -13.00 -7.56 11.67
C VAL A 116 -11.56 -7.07 11.68
N ILE A 117 -11.24 -6.11 12.55
CA ILE A 117 -9.89 -5.56 12.69
C ILE A 117 -8.91 -6.63 13.14
N GLU A 118 -9.25 -7.37 14.20
CA GLU A 118 -8.42 -8.48 14.71
C GLU A 118 -8.20 -9.56 13.65
N ALA A 119 -9.26 -9.95 12.94
CA ALA A 119 -9.18 -10.93 11.86
C ALA A 119 -8.29 -10.44 10.72
N PHE A 120 -8.39 -9.16 10.33
CA PHE A 120 -7.54 -8.59 9.30
C PHE A 120 -6.07 -8.61 9.70
N PHE A 121 -5.71 -8.19 10.91
CA PHE A 121 -4.31 -8.20 11.34
C PHE A 121 -3.76 -9.63 11.48
N THR A 122 -4.58 -10.58 11.94
CA THR A 122 -4.21 -12.00 11.99
C THR A 122 -3.94 -12.55 10.58
N PHE A 123 -4.84 -12.27 9.63
CA PHE A 123 -4.67 -12.63 8.22
C PHE A 123 -3.41 -11.98 7.63
N ALA A 124 -3.23 -10.69 7.88
CA ALA A 124 -2.10 -9.91 7.37
C ALA A 124 -0.76 -10.44 7.87
N GLN A 125 -0.66 -10.85 9.13
CA GLN A 125 0.56 -11.46 9.69
C GLN A 125 0.88 -12.82 9.06
N ALA A 126 -0.15 -13.63 8.78
CA ALA A 126 0.03 -14.91 8.09
C ALA A 126 0.54 -14.69 6.65
N GLU A 127 -0.08 -13.75 5.91
CA GLU A 127 0.36 -13.38 4.56
C GLU A 127 1.75 -12.75 4.54
N GLN A 128 2.08 -11.92 5.54
CA GLN A 128 3.40 -11.33 5.70
C GLN A 128 4.49 -12.41 5.83
N LEU A 129 4.25 -13.45 6.63
CA LEU A 129 5.17 -14.57 6.78
C LEU A 129 5.31 -15.36 5.46
N ARG A 130 4.18 -15.65 4.81
CA ARG A 130 4.14 -16.39 3.54
C ARG A 130 4.91 -15.66 2.45
N GLU A 131 4.63 -14.37 2.25
CA GLU A 131 5.27 -13.56 1.21
C GLU A 131 6.75 -13.27 1.52
N ALA A 132 7.13 -13.16 2.80
CA ALA A 132 8.55 -13.06 3.17
C ALA A 132 9.32 -14.33 2.77
N GLN A 133 8.75 -15.51 3.03
CA GLN A 133 9.36 -16.78 2.62
C GLN A 133 9.44 -16.90 1.10
N GLU A 134 8.37 -16.54 0.39
CA GLU A 134 8.33 -16.53 -1.07
C GLU A 134 9.39 -15.59 -1.67
N LEU A 135 9.54 -14.38 -1.12
CA LEU A 135 10.58 -13.44 -1.53
C LEU A 135 11.98 -14.01 -1.32
N ILE A 136 12.24 -14.63 -0.16
CA ILE A 136 13.52 -15.26 0.16
C ILE A 136 13.84 -16.40 -0.80
N SER A 137 12.87 -17.28 -1.07
CA SER A 137 13.09 -18.43 -1.95
C SER A 137 13.21 -18.03 -3.41
N SER A 138 12.33 -17.15 -3.91
CA SER A 138 12.29 -16.76 -5.33
C SER A 138 13.54 -16.00 -5.76
N GLU A 139 14.11 -15.21 -4.86
CA GLU A 139 15.33 -14.44 -5.12
C GLU A 139 16.61 -15.20 -4.72
N ASN A 140 16.50 -16.40 -4.15
CA ASN A 140 17.60 -17.21 -3.61
C ASN A 140 18.46 -16.43 -2.62
N LEU A 141 17.81 -15.75 -1.67
CA LEU A 141 18.45 -14.90 -0.68
C LEU A 141 19.07 -15.71 0.44
N ASN A 142 20.05 -15.12 1.14
CA ASN A 142 20.48 -15.63 2.42
C ASN A 142 19.34 -15.45 3.44
N ALA A 143 18.67 -16.56 3.79
CA ALA A 143 17.45 -16.55 4.60
C ALA A 143 17.62 -15.79 5.93
N GLU A 144 18.68 -16.08 6.69
CA GLU A 144 18.92 -15.46 7.99
C GLU A 144 19.19 -13.95 7.88
N ALA A 145 19.99 -13.54 6.90
CA ALA A 145 20.27 -12.12 6.67
C ALA A 145 19.03 -11.38 6.14
N ALA A 146 18.27 -12.01 5.25
CA ALA A 146 17.05 -11.44 4.68
C ALA A 146 15.96 -11.25 5.75
N LYS A 147 15.70 -12.25 6.60
CA LYS A 147 14.75 -12.13 7.72
C LYS A 147 15.09 -10.96 8.63
N ARG A 148 16.35 -10.85 9.06
CA ARG A 148 16.81 -9.72 9.89
C ARG A 148 16.60 -8.38 9.21
N TYR A 149 17.00 -8.26 7.94
CA TYR A 149 16.83 -7.03 7.18
C TYR A 149 15.35 -6.65 7.02
N ILE A 150 14.47 -7.60 6.70
CA ILE A 150 13.03 -7.36 6.54
C ILE A 150 12.42 -6.91 7.88
N VAL A 151 12.73 -7.59 8.99
CA VAL A 151 12.25 -7.22 10.34
C VAL A 151 12.70 -5.81 10.72
N HIS A 152 13.98 -5.48 10.51
CA HIS A 152 14.50 -4.14 10.76
C HIS A 152 13.81 -3.08 9.88
N SER A 153 13.58 -3.39 8.60
CA SER A 153 12.96 -2.47 7.65
C SER A 153 11.49 -2.23 7.99
N LEU A 154 10.74 -3.26 8.37
CA LEU A 154 9.35 -3.13 8.83
C LEU A 154 9.25 -2.32 10.12
N LYS A 155 10.16 -2.53 11.07
CA LYS A 155 10.20 -1.76 12.33
C LYS A 155 10.50 -0.28 12.09
N ARG A 156 11.29 0.04 11.06
CA ARG A 156 11.58 1.42 10.64
C ARG A 156 10.55 1.98 9.67
N GLU A 157 9.64 1.14 9.17
CA GLU A 157 8.61 1.45 8.16
C GLU A 157 9.15 1.82 6.77
N TYR A 158 10.44 1.60 6.50
CA TYR A 158 11.06 1.76 5.18
C TYR A 158 12.27 0.83 5.01
N ALA A 159 12.53 0.43 3.77
CA ALA A 159 13.75 -0.30 3.39
C ALA A 159 14.88 0.69 3.08
N SER A 160 16.11 0.39 3.53
CA SER A 160 17.29 1.21 3.23
C SER A 160 18.36 0.42 2.50
N ASP A 161 18.88 0.97 1.41
CA ASP A 161 20.03 0.43 0.68
C ASP A 161 21.39 0.85 1.27
N ASN A 162 21.36 1.70 2.30
CA ASN A 162 22.53 2.15 3.04
C ASN A 162 23.09 1.05 3.95
N GLY A 163 24.40 1.02 4.07
CA GLY A 163 25.11 0.04 4.90
C GLY A 163 25.29 -1.32 4.21
N THR A 164 25.48 -2.36 5.02
CA THR A 164 25.87 -3.70 4.55
C THR A 164 24.77 -4.75 4.63
N GLU A 165 23.64 -4.44 5.30
CA GLU A 165 22.57 -5.42 5.54
C GLU A 165 21.92 -5.88 4.22
N LEU A 166 21.62 -4.96 3.29
CA LEU A 166 21.10 -5.29 1.96
C LEU A 166 22.10 -6.15 1.16
N ASN A 167 23.40 -5.92 1.29
CA ASN A 167 24.38 -6.75 0.59
C ASN A 167 24.48 -8.15 1.21
N ALA A 168 24.28 -8.27 2.54
CA ALA A 168 24.37 -9.54 3.27
C ALA A 168 23.23 -10.52 2.94
N MET A 169 22.07 -10.01 2.50
CA MET A 169 20.95 -10.85 2.06
C MET A 169 21.12 -11.40 0.64
N LEU A 170 21.97 -10.80 -0.20
CA LEU A 170 22.15 -11.23 -1.58
C LEU A 170 22.80 -12.63 -1.66
N PRO A 171 22.49 -13.42 -2.71
CA PRO A 171 23.19 -14.67 -2.97
C PRO A 171 24.70 -14.42 -3.14
N LYS A 172 25.50 -15.43 -2.82
CA LYS A 172 26.96 -15.38 -3.02
C LYS A 172 27.26 -15.19 -4.50
N MET A 173 27.74 -14.00 -4.85
CA MET A 173 28.17 -13.61 -6.18
C MET A 173 29.41 -12.74 -6.06
N SER A 174 30.29 -12.78 -7.06
CA SER A 174 31.39 -11.82 -7.14
C SER A 174 30.83 -10.41 -7.33
N PRO A 175 31.29 -9.38 -6.59
CA PRO A 175 30.94 -7.98 -6.86
C PRO A 175 31.36 -7.52 -8.26
N LEU A 176 32.32 -8.20 -8.89
CA LEU A 176 32.74 -7.95 -10.27
C LEU A 176 31.81 -8.60 -11.30
N ASN A 177 30.80 -9.36 -10.86
CA ASN A 177 29.79 -9.91 -11.76
C ASN A 177 28.91 -8.76 -12.27
N PRO A 178 28.80 -8.57 -13.60
CA PRO A 178 28.02 -7.47 -14.17
C PRO A 178 26.53 -7.49 -13.77
N LEU A 179 26.00 -8.66 -13.39
CA LEU A 179 24.61 -8.82 -12.94
C LEU A 179 24.38 -8.45 -11.47
N TYR A 180 25.45 -8.24 -10.70
CA TYR A 180 25.36 -8.00 -9.26
C TYR A 180 24.53 -6.75 -8.93
N LEU A 181 24.82 -5.63 -9.61
CA LEU A 181 24.13 -4.36 -9.37
C LEU A 181 22.64 -4.44 -9.74
N THR A 182 22.32 -5.09 -10.86
CA THR A 182 20.93 -5.30 -11.28
C THR A 182 20.17 -6.16 -10.26
N LYS A 183 20.76 -7.29 -9.83
CA LYS A 183 20.16 -8.16 -8.81
C LYS A 183 19.94 -7.40 -7.49
N LYS A 184 20.93 -6.62 -7.04
CA LYS A 184 20.80 -5.78 -5.85
C LYS A 184 19.62 -4.82 -5.95
N GLN A 185 19.51 -4.11 -7.07
CA GLN A 185 18.42 -3.16 -7.29
C GLN A 185 17.05 -3.84 -7.33
N THR A 186 16.93 -4.96 -8.05
CA THR A 186 15.67 -5.72 -8.13
C THR A 186 15.24 -6.24 -6.75
N VAL A 187 16.16 -6.83 -5.99
CA VAL A 187 15.88 -7.32 -4.64
C VAL A 187 15.48 -6.17 -3.72
N PHE A 188 16.18 -5.03 -3.77
CA PHE A 188 15.83 -3.86 -2.99
C PHE A 188 14.41 -3.36 -3.29
N GLN A 189 14.04 -3.23 -4.56
CA GLN A 189 12.70 -2.81 -4.97
C GLN A 189 11.61 -3.76 -4.47
N LYS A 190 11.86 -5.08 -4.54
CA LYS A 190 10.92 -6.08 -4.01
C LYS A 190 10.75 -5.98 -2.50
N VAL A 191 11.85 -5.80 -1.75
CA VAL A 191 11.76 -5.62 -0.30
C VAL A 191 11.09 -4.29 0.05
N ALA A 192 11.39 -3.20 -0.65
CA ALA A 192 10.73 -1.91 -0.42
C ALA A 192 9.22 -2.02 -0.64
N ALA A 193 8.78 -2.66 -1.72
CA ALA A 193 7.36 -2.92 -1.98
C ALA A 193 6.72 -3.81 -0.90
N PHE A 194 7.43 -4.84 -0.43
CA PHE A 194 7.00 -5.68 0.68
C PHE A 194 6.83 -4.87 1.97
N VAL A 195 7.80 -4.00 2.31
CA VAL A 195 7.73 -3.15 3.50
C VAL A 195 6.57 -2.17 3.40
N GLU A 196 6.34 -1.52 2.26
CA GLU A 196 5.20 -0.63 2.06
C GLU A 196 3.85 -1.36 2.24
N LYS A 197 3.76 -2.60 1.74
CA LYS A 197 2.58 -3.44 1.90
C LYS A 197 2.34 -3.83 3.37
N PHE A 198 3.38 -4.18 4.13
CA PHE A 198 3.22 -4.77 5.48
C PHE A 198 3.60 -3.84 6.65
N LYS A 199 4.08 -2.60 6.41
CA LYS A 199 4.34 -1.64 7.50
C LYS A 199 3.06 -1.39 8.31
N GLY A 200 3.19 -1.38 9.63
CA GLY A 200 2.07 -1.23 10.58
C GLY A 200 1.26 -2.50 10.86
N VAL A 201 1.52 -3.63 10.20
CA VAL A 201 0.81 -4.91 10.47
C VAL A 201 1.25 -5.58 11.79
N GLY A 202 2.52 -5.35 12.19
CA GLY A 202 3.12 -6.00 13.36
C GLY A 202 3.56 -7.43 13.08
N GLY A 203 3.57 -8.28 14.12
CA GLY A 203 3.98 -9.69 14.02
C GLY A 203 5.50 -9.92 13.96
N ALA A 204 5.89 -11.19 14.07
CA ALA A 204 7.27 -11.62 13.95
C ALA A 204 7.46 -12.43 12.66
N ILE A 205 8.47 -12.04 11.87
CA ILE A 205 8.97 -12.87 10.78
C ILE A 205 10.05 -13.75 11.40
N GLY A 206 9.66 -14.96 11.81
CA GLY A 206 10.56 -15.95 12.39
C GLY A 206 11.61 -16.47 11.42
#